data_AF-A0A150VPC6-F1
#
_entry.id   AF-A0A150VPC6-F1
#
_cell.length_a   1.000
_cell.length_b   1.000
_cell.length_c   1.000
_cell.angle_alpha   90.00
_cell.angle_beta   90.00
_cell.angle_gamma   90.00
#
_symmetry.space_group_name_H-M   'P 1'
#
loop_
_entity.id
_entity.type
_entity.pdbx_description
1 polymer ?
#
loop_
_entity_poly.entity_id
_entity_poly.type
_entity_poly.pdbx_seq_one_letter_code
_entity_poly.pdbx_strand_id
1 'polypeptide(L)'
;MNSSSPTIHVIIGGHRFTREQVLAWEAERLPAAAAKIGLPLPAGDLARQRAAFTEGKLSLGADEIKHRLRRDLRIGEAMAYTTAQLSRGRRATSVCELHVSGGSAAEFVGWFDDISRADYTRSMTAAHPDHFLIQSLPDGRQEVIETTGGSPLSTRFLIDYTDLSTLNTPHHPDADAEAAGVAVTGKGLHIGGVRHEFRDEPGGFHARLCVEFPRATLPRILSEHRRHLAIEFCNWVEFAFGDPR
;
A
#
# COMPACT_ATOMS: atom_id res chain seq x y z
N MET A 1 11.34 -28.87 -1.54
CA MET A 1 12.09 -27.60 -1.43
C MET A 1 11.83 -27.08 -0.03
N ASN A 2 12.87 -26.80 0.76
CA ASN A 2 12.69 -26.26 2.11
C ASN A 2 12.09 -24.85 1.99
N SER A 3 10.76 -24.71 2.04
CA SER A 3 10.09 -23.41 2.17
C SER A 3 10.43 -22.84 3.54
N SER A 4 11.54 -22.12 3.58
CA SER A 4 11.86 -21.25 4.71
C SER A 4 11.14 -19.94 4.43
N SER A 5 10.35 -19.44 5.38
CA SER A 5 9.66 -18.15 5.23
C SER A 5 10.64 -17.05 4.78
N PRO A 6 10.21 -16.11 3.92
CA PRO A 6 11.09 -15.06 3.45
C PRO A 6 11.61 -14.23 4.63
N THR A 7 12.89 -13.91 4.63
CA THR A 7 13.47 -12.90 5.52
C THR A 7 13.38 -11.56 4.81
N ILE A 8 12.90 -10.54 5.53
CA ILE A 8 12.67 -9.20 4.96
C ILE A 8 13.40 -8.16 5.81
N HIS A 9 14.14 -7.28 5.14
CA HIS A 9 14.76 -6.12 5.74
C HIS A 9 14.30 -4.86 5.04
N VAL A 10 13.82 -3.90 5.82
CA VAL A 10 13.34 -2.62 5.32
C VAL A 10 14.43 -1.57 5.46
N ILE A 11 14.60 -0.72 4.45
CA ILE A 11 15.48 0.43 4.47
C ILE A 11 14.63 1.68 4.25
N ILE A 12 14.69 2.61 5.20
CA ILE A 12 14.03 3.91 5.11
C ILE A 12 15.07 4.99 5.41
N GLY A 13 15.35 5.83 4.41
CA GLY A 13 16.32 6.92 4.56
C GLY A 13 17.73 6.44 4.95
N GLY A 14 18.16 5.28 4.46
CA GLY A 14 19.45 4.66 4.77
C GLY A 14 19.50 3.90 6.11
N HIS A 15 18.42 3.91 6.89
CA HIS A 15 18.34 3.15 8.14
C HIS A 15 17.65 1.81 7.91
N ARG A 16 18.25 0.74 8.44
CA ARG A 16 17.72 -0.62 8.36
C ARG A 16 16.76 -0.92 9.51
N PHE A 17 15.66 -1.58 9.20
CA PHE A 17 14.64 -2.03 10.16
C PHE A 17 14.37 -3.53 9.99
N THR A 18 14.16 -4.22 11.11
CA THR A 18 13.83 -5.64 11.15
C THR A 18 12.34 -5.86 10.91
N ARG A 19 11.98 -7.09 10.51
CA ARG A 19 10.57 -7.47 10.37
C ARG A 19 9.77 -7.28 11.67
N GLU A 20 10.36 -7.58 12.83
CA GLU A 20 9.74 -7.36 14.14
C GLU A 20 9.39 -5.89 14.39
N GLN A 21 10.28 -4.96 14.02
CA GLN A 21 10.01 -3.52 14.14
C GLN A 21 8.85 -3.09 13.24
N VAL A 22 8.75 -3.65 12.03
CA VAL A 22 7.63 -3.37 11.12
C VAL A 22 6.31 -3.92 11.68
N LEU A 23 6.33 -5.13 12.26
CA LEU A 23 5.15 -5.70 12.93
C LEU A 23 4.72 -4.86 14.14
N ALA A 24 5.66 -4.27 14.89
CA ALA A 24 5.33 -3.34 15.97
C ALA A 24 4.61 -2.09 15.44
N TRP A 25 5.06 -1.51 14.32
CA TRP A 25 4.36 -0.38 13.69
C TRP A 25 2.96 -0.77 13.23
N GLU A 26 2.78 -1.97 12.69
CA GLU A 26 1.46 -2.48 12.31
C GLU A 26 0.52 -2.57 13.54
N ALA A 27 1.01 -3.15 14.64
CA ALA A 27 0.25 -3.25 15.88
C ALA A 27 -0.15 -1.87 16.44
N GLU A 28 0.73 -0.87 16.34
CA GLU A 28 0.44 0.51 16.73
C GLU A 28 -0.68 1.16 15.90
N ARG A 29 -0.81 0.80 14.62
CA ARG A 29 -1.83 1.35 13.71
C ARG A 29 -3.20 0.74 13.91
N LEU A 30 -3.27 -0.53 14.29
CA LEU A 30 -4.52 -1.29 14.33
C LEU A 30 -5.63 -0.65 15.18
N PRO A 31 -5.40 -0.15 16.41
CA PRO A 31 -6.45 0.48 17.21
C PRO A 31 -7.06 1.72 16.54
N ALA A 32 -6.22 2.55 15.92
CA ALA A 32 -6.67 3.76 15.23
C ALA A 32 -7.50 3.42 13.98
N ALA A 33 -7.07 2.42 13.20
CA ALA A 33 -7.80 1.95 12.04
C ALA A 33 -9.16 1.35 12.43
N ALA A 34 -9.20 0.50 13.46
CA ALA A 34 -10.44 -0.12 13.95
C ALA A 34 -11.44 0.94 14.45
N ALA A 35 -10.99 1.89 15.27
CA ALA A 35 -11.82 2.98 15.76
C ALA A 35 -12.40 3.84 14.63
N LYS A 36 -11.60 4.10 13.58
CA LYS A 36 -11.99 4.95 12.45
C LYS A 36 -13.17 4.40 11.65
N ILE A 37 -13.28 3.08 11.50
CA ILE A 37 -14.43 2.43 10.87
C ILE A 37 -15.38 1.78 11.87
N GLY A 38 -15.27 2.10 13.16
CA GLY A 38 -16.19 1.63 14.19
C GLY A 38 -16.25 0.10 14.33
N LEU A 39 -15.14 -0.60 14.10
CA LEU A 39 -15.00 -2.02 14.39
C LEU A 39 -14.30 -2.22 15.74
N PRO A 40 -14.65 -3.28 16.49
CA PRO A 40 -13.92 -3.61 17.71
C PRO A 40 -12.46 -3.97 17.38
N LEU A 41 -11.54 -3.61 18.27
CA LEU A 41 -10.16 -4.09 18.20
C LEU A 41 -10.17 -5.60 18.49
N PRO A 42 -9.71 -6.46 17.56
CA PRO A 42 -9.70 -7.89 17.82
C PRO A 42 -8.73 -8.28 18.94
N ALA A 43 -9.02 -9.38 19.62
CA ALA A 43 -8.14 -9.95 20.64
C ALA A 43 -7.12 -10.94 20.02
N GLY A 44 -6.07 -11.26 20.76
CA GLY A 44 -5.04 -12.22 20.37
C GLY A 44 -3.74 -11.58 19.87
N ASP A 45 -2.87 -12.41 19.31
CA ASP A 45 -1.64 -11.95 18.64
C ASP A 45 -1.96 -11.15 17.36
N LEU A 46 -0.97 -10.41 16.87
CA LEU A 46 -1.12 -9.52 15.72
C LEU A 46 -1.62 -10.26 14.46
N ALA A 47 -1.22 -11.51 14.24
CA ALA A 47 -1.66 -12.27 13.07
C ALA A 47 -3.16 -12.58 13.14
N ARG A 48 -3.64 -13.03 14.30
CA ARG A 48 -5.08 -13.23 14.56
C ARG A 48 -5.84 -11.91 14.47
N GLN A 49 -5.27 -10.83 15.00
CA GLN A 49 -5.87 -9.51 14.94
C GLN A 49 -6.02 -9.00 13.50
N ARG A 50 -4.98 -9.14 12.68
CA ARG A 50 -5.00 -8.79 11.26
C ARG A 50 -6.07 -9.57 10.51
N ALA A 51 -6.12 -10.90 10.71
CA ALA A 51 -7.11 -11.77 10.07
C ALA A 51 -8.53 -11.35 10.46
N ALA A 52 -8.84 -11.26 11.76
CA ALA A 52 -10.16 -10.90 12.25
C ALA A 52 -10.59 -9.49 11.81
N PHE A 53 -9.67 -8.52 11.82
CA PHE A 53 -9.98 -7.17 11.35
C PHE A 53 -10.23 -7.12 9.84
N THR A 54 -9.48 -7.90 9.06
CA THR A 54 -9.71 -8.06 7.62
C THR A 54 -11.09 -8.65 7.35
N GLU A 55 -11.46 -9.74 8.00
CA GLU A 55 -12.80 -10.34 7.84
C GLU A 55 -13.91 -9.36 8.25
N GLY A 56 -13.69 -8.57 9.30
CA GLY A 56 -14.59 -7.49 9.69
C GLY A 56 -14.76 -6.45 8.59
N LYS A 57 -13.66 -5.96 7.98
CA LYS A 57 -13.70 -5.02 6.85
C LYS A 57 -14.45 -5.60 5.65
N LEU A 58 -14.18 -6.86 5.29
CA LEU A 58 -14.82 -7.55 4.18
C LEU A 58 -16.32 -7.76 4.42
N SER A 59 -16.71 -8.10 5.65
CA SER A 59 -18.11 -8.32 6.04
C SER A 59 -18.94 -7.04 6.02
N LEU A 60 -18.34 -5.88 6.26
CA LEU A 60 -19.01 -4.58 6.07
C LEU A 60 -19.33 -4.34 4.58
N GLY A 61 -18.43 -4.75 3.69
CA GLY A 61 -18.52 -4.47 2.26
C GLY A 61 -18.16 -3.02 1.90
N ALA A 62 -17.94 -2.79 0.61
CA ALA A 62 -17.42 -1.52 0.09
C ALA A 62 -18.34 -0.32 0.39
N ASP A 63 -19.65 -0.50 0.28
CA ASP A 63 -20.62 0.59 0.46
C ASP A 63 -20.68 1.08 1.91
N GLU A 64 -20.64 0.16 2.87
CA GLU A 64 -20.64 0.51 4.29
C GLU A 64 -19.32 1.14 4.71
N ILE A 65 -18.17 0.66 4.20
CA ILE A 65 -16.87 1.31 4.41
C ILE A 65 -16.91 2.75 3.89
N LYS A 66 -17.42 2.97 2.67
CA LYS A 66 -17.60 4.32 2.09
C LYS A 66 -18.55 5.17 2.92
N HIS A 67 -19.63 4.58 3.46
CA HIS A 67 -20.57 5.27 4.34
C HIS A 67 -19.92 5.75 5.64
N ARG A 68 -19.21 4.86 6.34
CA ARG A 68 -18.53 5.18 7.61
C ARG A 68 -17.47 6.25 7.42
N LEU A 69 -16.74 6.20 6.31
CA LEU A 69 -15.67 7.15 5.99
C LEU A 69 -16.15 8.39 5.22
N ARG A 70 -17.45 8.56 4.94
CA ARG A 70 -17.96 9.60 4.03
C ARG A 70 -17.48 11.02 4.31
N ARG A 71 -17.26 11.37 5.59
CA ARG A 71 -16.76 12.68 6.00
C ARG A 71 -15.29 12.82 5.65
N ASP A 72 -14.47 11.84 6.05
CA ASP A 72 -13.05 11.76 5.71
C ASP A 72 -12.85 11.81 4.20
N LEU A 73 -13.57 10.99 3.44
CA LEU A 73 -13.44 10.93 1.98
C LEU A 73 -13.75 12.26 1.31
N ARG A 74 -14.79 12.96 1.77
CA ARG A 74 -15.17 14.27 1.22
C ARG A 74 -14.09 15.33 1.48
N ILE A 75 -13.56 15.37 2.71
CA ILE A 75 -12.52 16.35 3.07
C ILE A 75 -11.20 15.98 2.38
N GLY A 76 -10.86 14.69 2.37
CA GLY A 76 -9.67 14.14 1.72
C GLY A 76 -9.66 14.42 0.22
N GLU A 77 -10.78 14.25 -0.48
CA GLU A 77 -10.89 14.59 -1.91
C GLU A 77 -10.65 16.08 -2.16
N ALA A 78 -11.24 16.96 -1.34
CA ALA A 78 -11.02 18.41 -1.45
C ALA A 78 -9.56 18.81 -1.18
N MET A 79 -8.91 18.17 -0.19
CA MET A 79 -7.50 18.37 0.10
C MET A 79 -6.62 17.88 -1.04
N ALA A 80 -6.86 16.68 -1.57
CA ALA A 80 -6.11 16.11 -2.69
C ALA A 80 -6.21 17.00 -3.94
N TYR A 81 -7.40 17.52 -4.22
CA TYR A 81 -7.60 18.48 -5.31
C TYR A 81 -6.75 19.74 -5.10
N THR A 82 -6.84 20.33 -3.90
CA THR A 82 -6.12 21.56 -3.56
C THR A 82 -4.61 21.38 -3.63
N THR A 83 -4.07 20.30 -3.06
CA THR A 83 -2.62 20.04 -3.07
C THR A 83 -2.10 19.75 -4.48
N ALA A 84 -2.85 19.01 -5.30
CA ALA A 84 -2.51 18.77 -6.71
C ALA A 84 -2.46 20.08 -7.51
N GLN A 85 -3.47 20.95 -7.39
CA GLN A 85 -3.51 22.24 -8.07
C GLN A 85 -2.35 23.16 -7.64
N LEU A 86 -2.10 23.27 -6.32
CA LEU A 86 -0.98 24.05 -5.79
C LEU A 86 0.39 23.52 -6.26
N SER A 87 0.48 22.23 -6.53
CA SER A 87 1.72 21.59 -6.95
C SER A 87 2.03 21.79 -8.43
N ARG A 88 1.04 22.13 -9.27
CA ARG A 88 1.22 22.39 -10.71
C ARG A 88 2.02 21.29 -11.43
N GLY A 89 1.67 20.03 -11.17
CA GLY A 89 2.35 18.85 -11.73
C GLY A 89 3.70 18.49 -11.08
N ARG A 90 4.25 19.32 -10.17
CA ARG A 90 5.46 18.99 -9.41
C ARG A 90 5.16 17.91 -8.38
N ARG A 91 6.11 17.02 -8.16
CA ARG A 91 5.99 15.87 -7.27
C ARG A 91 6.94 15.94 -6.09
N ALA A 92 6.57 15.28 -5.01
CA ALA A 92 7.46 14.87 -3.94
C ALA A 92 7.35 13.35 -3.81
N THR A 93 8.43 12.66 -3.42
CA THR A 93 8.45 11.21 -3.36
C THR A 93 8.52 10.69 -1.92
N SER A 94 7.83 9.59 -1.68
CA SER A 94 8.02 8.72 -0.53
C SER A 94 8.64 7.42 -1.03
N VAL A 95 9.79 7.04 -0.48
CA VAL A 95 10.54 5.85 -0.90
C VAL A 95 10.81 4.96 0.31
N CYS A 96 10.50 3.68 0.14
CA CYS A 96 10.83 2.59 1.06
C CYS A 96 11.51 1.50 0.24
N GLU A 97 12.55 0.87 0.79
CA GLU A 97 13.26 -0.22 0.11
C GLU A 97 13.19 -1.49 0.94
N LEU A 98 13.09 -2.64 0.27
CA LEU A 98 13.09 -3.95 0.90
C LEU A 98 14.21 -4.80 0.28
N HIS A 99 14.92 -5.55 1.12
CA HIS A 99 15.67 -6.73 0.69
C HIS A 99 14.94 -7.96 1.19
N VAL A 100 14.56 -8.83 0.26
CA VAL A 100 13.81 -10.05 0.51
C VAL A 100 14.70 -11.24 0.18
N SER A 101 14.71 -12.25 1.04
CA SER A 101 15.25 -13.57 0.70
C SER A 101 14.11 -14.51 0.30
N GLY A 102 14.31 -15.31 -0.74
CA GLY A 102 13.31 -16.23 -1.27
C GLY A 102 12.39 -15.58 -2.31
N GLY A 103 11.91 -16.41 -3.25
CA GLY A 103 11.16 -15.94 -4.42
C GLY A 103 12.00 -15.15 -5.41
N SER A 104 11.35 -14.66 -6.45
CA SER A 104 11.90 -13.74 -7.46
C SER A 104 11.01 -12.50 -7.62
N ALA A 105 11.58 -11.43 -8.18
CA ALA A 105 10.88 -10.20 -8.54
C ALA A 105 9.67 -10.48 -9.43
N ALA A 106 9.86 -11.31 -10.47
CA ALA A 106 8.80 -11.66 -11.42
C ALA A 106 7.64 -12.44 -10.77
N GLU A 107 7.94 -13.39 -9.87
CA GLU A 107 6.90 -14.11 -9.12
C GLU A 107 6.12 -13.19 -8.20
N PHE A 108 6.79 -12.26 -7.51
CA PHE A 108 6.13 -11.30 -6.63
C PHE A 108 5.20 -10.36 -7.39
N VAL A 109 5.69 -9.75 -8.48
CA VAL A 109 4.90 -8.84 -9.30
C VAL A 109 3.73 -9.58 -9.96
N GLY A 110 3.97 -10.79 -10.49
CA GLY A 110 2.91 -11.63 -11.03
C GLY A 110 1.82 -11.95 -10.01
N TRP A 111 2.18 -12.24 -8.76
CA TRP A 111 1.21 -12.42 -7.66
C TRP A 111 0.48 -11.11 -7.31
N PHE A 112 1.20 -9.99 -7.25
CA PHE A 112 0.66 -8.69 -6.86
C PHE A 112 -0.38 -8.18 -7.88
N ASP A 113 -0.09 -8.33 -9.18
CA ASP A 113 -0.92 -7.85 -10.28
C ASP A 113 -2.05 -8.81 -10.68
N ASP A 114 -2.03 -10.07 -10.22
CA ASP A 114 -3.07 -11.04 -10.55
C ASP A 114 -4.39 -10.72 -9.82
N ILE A 115 -5.21 -9.89 -10.47
CA ILE A 115 -6.56 -9.52 -10.03
C ILE A 115 -7.57 -10.67 -10.13
N SER A 116 -7.22 -11.77 -10.79
CA SER A 116 -8.10 -12.93 -10.96
C SER A 116 -8.11 -13.85 -9.73
N ARG A 117 -7.15 -13.66 -8.81
CA ARG A 117 -7.06 -14.45 -7.58
C ARG A 117 -8.30 -14.28 -6.73
N ALA A 118 -8.86 -15.40 -6.27
CA ALA A 118 -10.02 -15.42 -5.38
C ALA A 118 -9.76 -14.65 -4.07
N ASP A 119 -8.50 -14.57 -3.63
CA ASP A 119 -8.08 -13.87 -2.43
C ASP A 119 -7.58 -12.44 -2.68
N TYR A 120 -7.66 -11.90 -3.91
CA TYR A 120 -7.08 -10.60 -4.27
C TYR A 120 -7.52 -9.49 -3.32
N THR A 121 -8.82 -9.20 -3.24
CA THR A 121 -9.38 -8.15 -2.36
C THR A 121 -8.98 -8.37 -0.91
N ARG A 122 -8.98 -9.63 -0.46
CA ARG A 122 -8.64 -10.00 0.92
C ARG A 122 -7.16 -9.72 1.21
N SER A 123 -6.25 -10.22 0.39
CA SER A 123 -4.80 -10.08 0.58
C SER A 123 -4.35 -8.62 0.44
N MET A 124 -4.91 -7.88 -0.51
CA MET A 124 -4.66 -6.43 -0.65
C MET A 124 -5.13 -5.64 0.56
N THR A 125 -6.34 -5.93 1.06
CA THR A 125 -6.91 -5.26 2.24
C THR A 125 -6.26 -5.70 3.55
N ALA A 126 -5.72 -6.92 3.65
CA ALA A 126 -5.09 -7.45 4.86
C ALA A 126 -3.70 -6.89 5.13
N ALA A 127 -3.02 -6.39 4.10
CA ALA A 127 -1.61 -6.02 4.20
C ALA A 127 -1.33 -4.81 5.09
N HIS A 128 -2.33 -3.97 5.34
CA HIS A 128 -2.19 -2.84 6.28
C HIS A 128 -3.49 -2.62 7.05
N PRO A 129 -3.45 -2.30 8.36
CA PRO A 129 -4.65 -1.93 9.11
C PRO A 129 -5.40 -0.76 8.47
N ASP A 130 -4.68 0.26 8.00
CA ASP A 130 -5.28 1.42 7.32
C ASP A 130 -5.82 1.13 5.91
N HIS A 131 -5.64 -0.05 5.32
CA HIS A 131 -6.34 -0.41 4.08
C HIS A 131 -7.78 -0.78 4.42
N PHE A 132 -8.72 0.13 4.22
CA PHE A 132 -10.14 -0.13 4.49
C PHE A 132 -10.81 -0.87 3.34
N LEU A 133 -10.36 -0.63 2.12
CA LEU A 133 -10.82 -1.30 0.91
C LEU A 133 -9.73 -1.21 -0.15
N ILE A 134 -9.32 -2.36 -0.69
CA ILE A 134 -8.58 -2.42 -1.96
C ILE A 134 -9.26 -3.46 -2.86
N GLN A 135 -9.72 -3.05 -4.03
CA GLN A 135 -10.40 -3.92 -4.98
C GLN A 135 -10.13 -3.52 -6.43
N SER A 136 -10.21 -4.47 -7.36
CA SER A 136 -10.24 -4.16 -8.78
C SER A 136 -11.63 -3.68 -9.21
N LEU A 137 -11.67 -2.68 -10.08
CA LEU A 137 -12.89 -2.23 -10.74
C LEU A 137 -13.07 -2.94 -12.09
N PRO A 138 -14.29 -2.94 -12.68
CA PRO A 138 -14.54 -3.57 -13.98
C PRO A 138 -13.73 -2.98 -15.15
N ASP A 139 -13.23 -1.76 -15.00
CA ASP A 139 -12.38 -1.10 -16.00
C ASP A 139 -10.87 -1.35 -15.78
N GLY A 140 -10.52 -2.28 -14.88
CA GLY A 140 -9.14 -2.68 -14.61
C GLY A 140 -8.39 -1.80 -13.61
N ARG A 141 -8.96 -0.66 -13.19
CA ARG A 141 -8.33 0.21 -12.19
C ARG A 141 -8.49 -0.36 -10.79
N GLN A 142 -7.49 -0.15 -9.94
CA GLN A 142 -7.56 -0.52 -8.53
C GLN A 142 -8.17 0.63 -7.72
N GLU A 143 -9.28 0.38 -7.02
CA GLU A 143 -9.84 1.31 -6.04
C GLU A 143 -9.20 1.10 -4.68
N VAL A 144 -8.65 2.17 -4.10
CA VAL A 144 -8.05 2.17 -2.77
C VAL A 144 -8.78 3.15 -1.87
N ILE A 145 -9.15 2.69 -0.67
CA ILE A 145 -9.59 3.53 0.44
C ILE A 145 -8.72 3.25 1.65
N GLU A 146 -7.96 4.27 2.07
CA GLU A 146 -6.99 4.10 3.14
C GLU A 146 -6.70 5.39 3.92
N THR A 147 -6.08 5.25 5.09
CA THR A 147 -5.38 6.37 5.74
C THR A 147 -3.94 6.44 5.24
N THR A 148 -3.67 7.34 4.28
CA THR A 148 -2.35 7.47 3.65
C THR A 148 -1.33 8.15 4.58
N GLY A 149 -0.26 7.42 4.98
CA GLY A 149 0.94 8.01 5.59
C GLY A 149 0.69 8.91 6.81
N GLY A 150 -0.02 8.42 7.84
CA GLY A 150 -0.27 9.18 9.06
C GLY A 150 -1.17 10.40 8.90
N SER A 151 -1.82 10.57 7.74
CA SER A 151 -2.90 11.53 7.54
C SER A 151 -4.00 11.35 8.60
N PRO A 152 -4.62 12.43 9.12
CA PRO A 152 -5.78 12.28 9.99
C PRO A 152 -7.03 11.78 9.23
N LEU A 153 -7.06 11.92 7.91
CA LEU A 153 -8.20 11.59 7.05
C LEU A 153 -7.89 10.37 6.18
N SER A 154 -8.90 9.52 6.02
CA SER A 154 -8.89 8.54 4.94
C SER A 154 -9.14 9.21 3.60
N THR A 155 -8.51 8.70 2.55
CA THR A 155 -8.71 9.13 1.17
C THR A 155 -9.21 7.99 0.32
N ARG A 156 -9.77 8.34 -0.84
CA ARG A 156 -10.14 7.40 -1.89
C ARG A 156 -9.46 7.83 -3.18
N PHE A 157 -8.76 6.91 -3.81
CA PHE A 157 -8.15 7.12 -5.11
C PHE A 157 -8.22 5.84 -5.95
N LEU A 158 -7.99 5.99 -7.24
CA LEU A 158 -7.87 4.89 -8.19
C LEU A 158 -6.45 4.85 -8.70
N ILE A 159 -5.87 3.67 -8.84
CA ILE A 159 -4.60 3.48 -9.57
C ILE A 159 -4.93 2.89 -10.93
N ASP A 160 -4.46 3.57 -11.98
CA ASP A 160 -4.47 3.07 -13.34
C ASP A 160 -3.07 2.59 -13.71
N TYR A 161 -2.88 1.26 -13.69
CA TYR A 161 -1.61 0.61 -14.04
C TYR A 161 -1.33 0.61 -15.56
N THR A 162 -2.27 1.08 -16.39
CA THR A 162 -2.06 1.26 -17.83
C THR A 162 -1.64 2.68 -18.20
N ASP A 163 -1.74 3.62 -17.26
CA ASP A 163 -1.32 5.01 -17.43
C ASP A 163 -0.03 5.30 -16.67
N LEU A 164 1.00 5.72 -17.40
CA LEU A 164 2.28 6.18 -16.87
C LEU A 164 2.56 7.66 -17.19
N SER A 165 1.61 8.34 -17.84
CA SER A 165 1.81 9.63 -18.52
C SER A 165 2.24 10.79 -17.61
N THR A 166 1.95 10.69 -16.31
CA THR A 166 2.25 11.75 -15.33
C THR A 166 3.14 11.33 -14.18
N LEU A 167 3.83 10.19 -14.33
CA LEU A 167 4.92 9.80 -13.44
C LEU A 167 6.17 10.62 -13.77
N ASN A 168 6.76 11.23 -12.74
CA ASN A 168 8.01 11.99 -12.86
C ASN A 168 9.24 11.16 -12.48
N THR A 169 9.05 10.07 -11.75
CA THR A 169 10.09 9.14 -11.33
C THR A 169 10.47 8.29 -12.53
N PRO A 170 11.72 8.36 -13.01
CA PRO A 170 12.17 7.56 -14.13
C PRO A 170 12.17 6.07 -13.75
N HIS A 171 11.97 5.22 -14.74
CA HIS A 171 12.23 3.80 -14.61
C HIS A 171 13.72 3.55 -14.37
N HIS A 172 14.03 2.71 -13.39
CA HIS A 172 15.39 2.31 -13.05
C HIS A 172 15.89 1.26 -14.05
N PRO A 173 17.04 1.46 -14.70
CA PRO A 173 17.50 0.59 -15.79
C PRO A 173 17.79 -0.85 -15.36
N ASP A 174 18.07 -1.07 -14.07
CA ASP A 174 18.35 -2.39 -13.52
C ASP A 174 17.11 -3.08 -12.91
N ALA A 175 15.90 -2.57 -13.15
CA ALA A 175 14.68 -3.22 -12.66
C ALA A 175 14.32 -4.41 -13.58
N ASP A 176 14.12 -5.59 -12.99
CA ASP A 176 13.70 -6.80 -13.70
C ASP A 176 12.18 -6.90 -13.83
N ALA A 177 11.45 -6.28 -12.90
CA ALA A 177 9.99 -6.16 -12.93
C ALA A 177 9.53 -4.85 -12.30
N GLU A 178 8.33 -4.39 -12.64
CA GLU A 178 7.72 -3.21 -12.01
C GLU A 178 6.20 -3.31 -11.88
N ALA A 179 5.67 -2.63 -10.86
CA ALA A 179 4.26 -2.27 -10.74
C ALA A 179 4.16 -0.74 -10.68
N ALA A 180 3.72 -0.12 -11.78
CA ALA A 180 3.69 1.33 -11.94
C ALA A 180 2.35 1.80 -12.49
N GLY A 181 1.88 2.97 -12.03
CA GLY A 181 0.59 3.50 -12.45
C GLY A 181 0.30 4.90 -11.91
N VAL A 182 -0.56 5.63 -12.60
CA VAL A 182 -1.00 6.96 -12.17
C VAL A 182 -2.14 6.86 -11.16
N ALA A 183 -2.05 7.65 -10.09
CA ALA A 183 -3.10 7.76 -9.09
C ALA A 183 -4.05 8.91 -9.46
N VAL A 184 -5.35 8.60 -9.57
CA VAL A 184 -6.40 9.56 -9.94
C VAL A 184 -7.51 9.63 -8.90
N THR A 185 -8.14 10.80 -8.75
CA THR A 185 -9.37 10.92 -7.95
C THR A 185 -10.56 10.29 -8.67
N GLY A 186 -11.68 10.12 -7.97
CA GLY A 186 -12.94 9.70 -8.58
C GLY A 186 -13.47 10.64 -9.68
N LYS A 187 -12.93 11.86 -9.79
CA LYS A 187 -13.26 12.84 -10.85
C LYS A 187 -12.17 12.93 -11.93
N GLY A 188 -11.21 12.01 -11.94
CA GLY A 188 -10.15 11.92 -12.96
C GLY A 188 -9.00 12.92 -12.78
N LEU A 189 -8.87 13.57 -11.62
CA LEU A 189 -7.71 14.44 -11.38
C LEU A 189 -6.48 13.58 -11.03
N HIS A 190 -5.37 13.80 -11.71
CA HIS A 190 -4.10 13.13 -11.40
C HIS A 190 -3.52 13.71 -10.11
N ILE A 191 -3.42 12.87 -9.09
CA ILE A 191 -2.98 13.28 -7.74
C ILE A 191 -1.65 12.64 -7.34
N GLY A 192 -1.09 11.77 -8.17
CA GLY A 192 0.16 11.11 -7.84
C GLY A 192 0.41 9.94 -8.76
N GLY A 193 1.15 8.97 -8.25
CA GLY A 193 1.34 7.69 -8.89
C GLY A 193 2.29 6.81 -8.09
N VAL A 194 2.39 5.56 -8.51
CA VAL A 194 3.28 4.57 -7.93
C VAL A 194 4.27 4.13 -9.00
N ARG A 195 5.50 3.86 -8.58
CA ARG A 195 6.51 3.13 -9.34
C ARG A 195 7.25 2.24 -8.36
N HIS A 196 6.82 0.99 -8.27
CA HIS A 196 7.45 -0.04 -7.47
C HIS A 196 8.30 -0.90 -8.39
N GLU A 197 9.60 -0.93 -8.14
CA GLU A 197 10.58 -1.54 -9.03
C GLU A 197 11.28 -2.65 -8.27
N PHE A 198 11.48 -3.78 -8.95
CA PHE A 198 11.98 -4.99 -8.34
C PHE A 198 13.15 -5.50 -9.17
N ARG A 199 14.25 -5.85 -8.49
CA ARG A 199 15.46 -6.40 -9.11
C ARG A 199 15.82 -7.69 -8.39
N ASP A 200 16.04 -8.75 -9.14
CA ASP A 200 16.51 -10.01 -8.59
C ASP A 200 17.92 -9.85 -8.00
N GLU A 201 18.13 -10.47 -6.85
CA GLU A 201 19.41 -10.56 -6.18
C GLU A 201 19.70 -12.04 -5.87
N PRO A 202 20.97 -12.45 -5.66
CA PRO A 202 21.27 -13.83 -5.30
C PRO A 202 20.46 -14.30 -4.07
N GLY A 203 19.50 -15.19 -4.30
CA GLY A 203 18.65 -15.75 -3.26
C GLY A 203 17.41 -14.92 -2.88
N GLY A 204 16.99 -13.95 -3.69
CA GLY A 204 15.75 -13.20 -3.50
C GLY A 204 15.66 -11.98 -4.41
N PHE A 205 15.17 -10.85 -3.90
CA PHE A 205 15.08 -9.62 -4.67
C PHE A 205 15.15 -8.36 -3.80
N HIS A 206 15.57 -7.26 -4.42
CA HIS A 206 15.44 -5.92 -3.89
C HIS A 206 14.19 -5.26 -4.47
N ALA A 207 13.40 -4.62 -3.61
CA ALA A 207 12.25 -3.82 -4.03
C ALA A 207 12.48 -2.36 -3.66
N ARG A 208 12.39 -1.48 -4.64
CA ARG A 208 12.36 -0.03 -4.46
C ARG A 208 10.93 0.47 -4.64
N LEU A 209 10.29 0.81 -3.53
CA LEU A 209 8.89 1.21 -3.48
C LEU A 209 8.80 2.73 -3.50
N CYS A 210 8.48 3.32 -4.65
CA CYS A 210 8.34 4.76 -4.79
C CYS A 210 6.88 5.17 -5.01
N VAL A 211 6.42 6.14 -4.21
CA VAL A 211 5.11 6.80 -4.39
C VAL A 211 5.31 8.29 -4.59
N GLU A 212 4.67 8.81 -5.62
CA GLU A 212 4.62 10.22 -5.95
C GLU A 212 3.40 10.91 -5.36
N PHE A 213 3.65 11.95 -4.60
CA PHE A 213 2.64 12.85 -4.06
C PHE A 213 2.72 14.21 -4.77
N PRO A 214 1.65 15.03 -4.72
CA PRO A 214 1.76 16.44 -5.06
C PRO A 214 2.85 17.11 -4.21
N ARG A 215 3.68 17.97 -4.80
CA ARG A 215 4.80 18.65 -4.10
C ARG A 215 4.37 19.39 -2.82
N ALA A 216 3.13 19.86 -2.76
CA ALA A 216 2.54 20.57 -1.62
C ALA A 216 2.10 19.65 -0.48
N THR A 217 2.20 18.32 -0.62
CA THR A 217 1.95 17.37 0.46
C THR A 217 2.90 17.61 1.63
N LEU A 218 2.36 17.56 2.85
CA LEU A 218 3.11 17.81 4.07
C LEU A 218 4.27 16.80 4.21
N PRO A 219 5.50 17.25 4.53
CA PRO A 219 6.65 16.34 4.66
C PRO A 219 6.44 15.18 5.64
N ARG A 220 5.67 15.40 6.71
CA ARG A 220 5.30 14.35 7.67
C ARG A 220 4.51 13.22 7.02
N ILE A 221 3.60 13.52 6.08
CA ILE A 221 2.85 12.49 5.37
C ILE A 221 3.81 11.64 4.54
N LEU A 222 4.76 12.28 3.84
CA LEU A 222 5.78 11.58 3.06
C LEU A 222 6.64 10.68 3.95
N SER A 223 7.05 11.13 5.13
CA SER A 223 7.89 10.32 6.03
C SER A 223 7.13 9.14 6.63
N GLU A 224 5.89 9.35 7.10
CA GLU A 224 5.08 8.28 7.67
C GLU A 224 4.63 7.28 6.59
N HIS A 225 4.43 7.73 5.35
CA HIS A 225 4.11 6.83 4.24
C HIS A 225 5.21 5.81 3.96
N ARG A 226 6.47 6.08 4.33
CA ARG A 226 7.54 5.08 4.18
C ARG A 226 7.33 3.88 5.11
N ARG A 227 6.79 4.11 6.31
CA ARG A 227 6.41 3.05 7.25
C ARG A 227 5.16 2.31 6.78
N HIS A 228 4.21 3.03 6.18
CA HIS A 228 3.03 2.43 5.54
C HIS A 228 3.45 1.43 4.45
N LEU A 229 4.30 1.87 3.51
CA LEU A 229 4.90 1.01 2.47
C LEU A 229 5.62 -0.21 3.07
N ALA A 230 6.39 -0.01 4.15
CA ALA A 230 7.09 -1.09 4.81
C ALA A 230 6.14 -2.17 5.33
N ILE A 231 5.08 -1.77 6.03
CA ILE A 231 4.08 -2.70 6.59
C ILE A 231 3.39 -3.48 5.47
N GLU A 232 2.85 -2.77 4.47
CA GLU A 232 2.04 -3.42 3.42
C GLU A 232 2.87 -4.35 2.55
N PHE A 233 4.06 -3.93 2.09
CA PHE A 233 4.88 -4.78 1.21
C PHE A 233 5.52 -5.94 1.97
N CYS A 234 5.88 -5.77 3.25
CA CYS A 234 6.33 -6.92 4.04
C CYS A 234 5.21 -7.97 4.19
N ASN A 235 3.97 -7.53 4.41
CA ASN A 235 2.82 -8.43 4.50
C ASN A 235 2.51 -9.06 3.14
N TRP A 236 2.52 -8.32 2.04
CA TRP A 236 2.32 -8.86 0.69
C TRP A 236 3.38 -9.88 0.29
N VAL A 237 4.67 -9.63 0.58
CA VAL A 237 5.74 -10.59 0.35
C VAL A 237 5.50 -11.88 1.14
N GLU A 238 5.10 -11.78 2.41
CA GLU A 238 4.73 -12.95 3.20
C GLU A 238 3.48 -13.67 2.69
N PHE A 239 2.51 -12.97 2.09
CA PHE A 239 1.34 -13.61 1.48
C PHE A 239 1.69 -14.31 0.15
N ALA A 240 2.63 -13.75 -0.61
CA ALA A 240 3.07 -14.31 -1.88
C ALA A 240 3.95 -15.56 -1.71
N PHE A 241 4.85 -15.55 -0.71
CA PHE A 241 5.88 -16.57 -0.56
C PHE A 241 5.86 -17.32 0.77
N GLY A 242 5.07 -16.88 1.75
CA GLY A 242 4.91 -17.58 3.02
C GLY A 242 3.94 -18.76 2.90
N ASP A 243 4.09 -19.73 3.79
CA ASP A 243 3.11 -20.81 3.90
C ASP A 243 1.73 -20.23 4.26
N PRO A 244 0.64 -20.76 3.67
CA PRO A 244 -0.71 -20.37 4.06
C PRO A 244 -0.90 -20.66 5.56
N ARG A 245 -1.02 -19.60 6.36
CA ARG A 245 -1.32 -19.69 7.80
C ARG A 245 -2.82 -19.65 8.06
#